data_AF-A0A1C5XKA4-F1
#
_entry.id   AF-A0A1C5XKA4-F1
#
_cell.length_a   1.000
_cell.length_b   1.000
_cell.length_c   1.000
_cell.angle_alpha   90.00
_cell.angle_beta   90.00
_cell.angle_gamma   90.00
#
_symmetry.space_group_name_H-M   'P 1'
#
loop_
_entity.id
_entity.type
_entity.pdbx_description
1 polymer ?
#
loop_
_entity_poly.entity_id
_entity_poly.type
_entity_poly.pdbx_seq_one_letter_code
_entity_poly.pdbx_strand_id
1 'polypeptide(L)'
;MKDNKKGSALLWAIVVVMVLEIVIAASMTIAYSYYNRSVEKNIERQAYLSAKSVVTNVTENILNKNSDYIKLIPDGTNSVTTTINDVVNGKHTFPEALGKLKLLTLSVSTKTVDDVEYVFLTISGTVTYASKTCTISADLKRLVTESNKNWTLIKYYEGSKEVQLPYNIQTGKDTYDSIDTIFTYFKNGDKAAMQEEYKKHGISVTDGLTFNNDKLRIYIYQVLMNGSSPKLNMDEFNLPKSLAGSQLYAHVMFGVVDGEPVCFIYATATESGAVSDWKPILVFDPITQHWYFRVNQWGNNDYLSMAQLNSGTPENRRIIYDNLISSFVEENIADK
;
A
#
# COMPACT_ATOMS: atom_id res chain seq x y z
N MET A 1 -1.69 -38.30 -71.27
CA MET A 1 -1.14 -37.04 -70.72
C MET A 1 -0.71 -37.29 -69.30
N LYS A 2 0.56 -37.03 -68.95
CA LYS A 2 1.12 -37.29 -67.61
C LYS A 2 0.93 -36.00 -66.80
N ASP A 3 0.03 -36.00 -65.82
CA ASP A 3 -0.30 -34.80 -65.05
C ASP A 3 0.94 -34.21 -64.36
N ASN A 4 1.20 -32.92 -64.58
CA ASN A 4 2.34 -32.20 -64.06
C ASN A 4 2.13 -31.84 -62.58
N LYS A 5 2.01 -32.85 -61.70
CA LYS A 5 1.70 -32.68 -60.27
C LYS A 5 2.89 -32.18 -59.42
N LYS A 6 4.12 -32.21 -59.95
CA LYS A 6 5.33 -31.80 -59.22
C LYS A 6 5.55 -30.28 -59.19
N GLY A 7 5.18 -29.54 -60.25
CA GLY A 7 5.25 -28.08 -60.27
C GLY A 7 4.17 -27.42 -59.40
N SER A 8 3.00 -28.06 -59.29
CA SER A 8 1.89 -27.58 -58.45
C SER A 8 2.19 -27.68 -56.95
N ALA A 9 2.79 -28.79 -56.50
CA ALA A 9 3.14 -28.97 -55.09
C ALA A 9 4.20 -27.97 -54.59
N LEU A 10 5.20 -27.63 -55.42
CA LEU A 10 6.21 -26.63 -55.08
C LEU A 10 5.58 -25.22 -54.98
N LEU A 11 4.69 -24.87 -55.92
CA LEU A 11 4.00 -23.58 -55.91
C LEU A 11 3.11 -23.44 -54.66
N TRP A 12 2.40 -24.50 -54.29
CA TRP A 12 1.59 -24.55 -53.08
C TRP A 12 2.42 -24.42 -51.81
N ALA A 13 3.58 -25.07 -51.73
CA ALA A 13 4.49 -24.93 -50.59
C ALA A 13 4.98 -23.48 -50.44
N ILE A 14 5.33 -22.81 -51.54
CA ILE A 14 5.77 -21.41 -51.54
C ILE A 14 4.64 -20.49 -51.06
N VAL A 15 3.41 -20.69 -51.54
CA VAL A 15 2.25 -19.91 -51.09
C VAL A 15 1.97 -20.10 -49.61
N VAL A 16 2.06 -21.33 -49.09
CA VAL A 16 1.87 -21.62 -47.66
C VAL A 16 2.94 -20.93 -46.81
N VAL A 17 4.21 -20.96 -47.23
CA VAL A 17 5.30 -20.27 -46.51
C VAL A 17 5.09 -18.76 -46.50
N MET A 18 4.72 -18.15 -47.63
CA MET A 18 4.45 -16.71 -47.69
C MET A 18 3.27 -16.30 -46.78
N VAL A 19 2.19 -17.08 -46.78
CA VAL A 19 1.05 -16.81 -45.88
C VAL A 19 1.47 -16.96 -44.41
N LEU A 20 2.30 -17.96 -44.09
CA LEU A 20 2.82 -18.15 -42.74
C LEU A 20 3.69 -16.98 -42.29
N GLU A 21 4.58 -16.47 -43.15
CA GLU A 21 5.43 -15.32 -42.87
C GLU A 21 4.61 -14.05 -42.63
N ILE A 22 3.56 -13.81 -43.41
CA ILE A 22 2.64 -12.68 -43.21
C ILE A 22 1.95 -12.78 -41.85
N VAL A 23 1.48 -13.98 -41.47
CA VAL A 23 0.83 -14.21 -40.17
C VAL A 23 1.83 -13.99 -39.03
N ILE A 24 3.05 -14.52 -39.14
CA ILE A 24 4.10 -14.34 -38.12
C ILE A 24 4.45 -12.85 -37.97
N ALA A 25 4.63 -12.13 -39.08
CA ALA A 25 4.93 -10.70 -39.06
C ALA A 25 3.80 -9.89 -38.42
N ALA A 26 2.54 -10.21 -38.74
CA ALA A 26 1.38 -9.57 -38.13
C ALA A 26 1.29 -9.87 -36.62
N SER A 27 1.45 -11.14 -36.22
CA SER A 27 1.44 -11.55 -34.80
C SER A 27 2.57 -10.88 -34.01
N MET A 28 3.77 -10.78 -34.58
CA MET A 28 4.91 -10.14 -33.93
C MET A 28 4.72 -8.62 -33.79
N THR A 29 4.13 -7.98 -34.80
CA THR A 29 3.79 -6.54 -34.74
C THR A 29 2.78 -6.25 -33.63
N ILE A 30 1.74 -7.09 -33.51
CA ILE A 30 0.74 -6.97 -32.45
C ILE A 30 1.38 -7.22 -31.08
N ALA A 31 2.16 -8.30 -30.93
CA ALA A 31 2.84 -8.63 -29.68
C ALA A 31 3.82 -7.52 -29.24
N TYR A 32 4.58 -6.94 -30.18
CA TYR A 32 5.50 -5.84 -29.91
C TYR A 32 4.77 -4.57 -29.47
N SER A 33 3.62 -4.26 -30.08
CA SER A 33 2.77 -3.14 -29.67
C SER A 33 2.24 -3.30 -28.24
N TYR A 34 1.78 -4.51 -27.88
CA TYR A 34 1.36 -4.81 -26.51
C TYR A 34 2.51 -4.72 -25.51
N TYR A 35 3.68 -5.26 -25.87
CA TYR A 35 4.87 -5.18 -25.04
C TYR A 35 5.27 -3.74 -24.74
N ASN A 36 5.37 -2.88 -25.77
CA ASN A 36 5.75 -1.47 -25.57
C ASN A 36 4.73 -0.71 -24.72
N ARG A 37 3.43 -0.92 -24.94
CA ARG A 37 2.38 -0.33 -24.10
C ARG A 37 2.49 -0.78 -22.65
N SER A 38 2.75 -2.07 -22.42
CA SER A 38 2.92 -2.62 -21.08
C SER A 38 4.14 -2.02 -20.37
N VAL A 39 5.28 -1.94 -21.06
CA VAL A 39 6.50 -1.32 -20.53
C VAL A 39 6.27 0.16 -20.22
N GLU A 40 5.66 0.91 -21.13
CA GLU A 40 5.37 2.33 -20.92
C GLU A 40 4.43 2.56 -19.73
N LYS A 41 3.39 1.72 -19.59
CA LYS A 41 2.47 1.78 -18.44
C LYS A 41 3.15 1.44 -17.13
N ASN A 42 4.04 0.46 -17.12
CA ASN A 42 4.81 0.13 -15.93
C ASN A 42 5.75 1.29 -15.53
N ILE A 43 6.36 1.97 -16.50
CA ILE A 43 7.20 3.15 -16.24
C ILE A 43 6.37 4.31 -15.66
N GLU A 44 5.19 4.59 -16.24
CA GLU A 44 4.25 5.60 -15.72
C GLU A 44 3.85 5.29 -14.28
N ARG A 45 3.51 4.03 -14.02
CA ARG A 45 3.14 3.54 -12.69
C ARG A 45 4.27 3.72 -11.68
N GLN A 46 5.50 3.34 -12.03
CA GLN A 46 6.64 3.48 -11.12
C GLN A 46 6.93 4.94 -10.77
N ALA A 47 6.75 5.87 -11.73
CA ALA A 47 6.83 7.30 -11.45
C ALA A 47 5.73 7.75 -10.47
N TYR A 48 4.49 7.30 -10.67
CA TYR A 48 3.35 7.59 -9.80
C TYR A 48 3.55 7.06 -8.37
N LEU A 49 3.91 5.80 -8.21
CA LEU A 49 4.10 5.15 -6.90
C LEU A 49 5.22 5.81 -6.12
N SER A 50 6.33 6.13 -6.80
CA SER A 50 7.43 6.87 -6.19
C SER A 50 6.99 8.25 -5.73
N ALA A 51 6.26 9.01 -6.56
CA ALA A 51 5.78 10.35 -6.20
C ALA A 51 4.78 10.30 -5.03
N LYS A 52 3.86 9.34 -5.07
CA LYS A 52 2.87 9.13 -4.01
C LYS A 52 3.52 8.74 -2.69
N SER A 53 4.43 7.76 -2.70
CA SER A 53 5.14 7.32 -1.50
C SER A 53 5.84 8.49 -0.79
N VAL A 54 6.51 9.36 -1.54
CA VAL A 54 7.17 10.55 -0.99
C VAL A 54 6.17 11.52 -0.38
N VAL A 55 5.10 11.86 -1.10
CA VAL A 55 4.07 12.80 -0.62
C VAL A 55 3.38 12.23 0.62
N THR A 56 2.99 10.95 0.59
CA THR A 56 2.41 10.23 1.72
C THR A 56 3.35 10.23 2.92
N ASN A 57 4.64 9.94 2.75
CA ASN A 57 5.62 9.97 3.84
C ASN A 57 5.69 11.37 4.49
N VAL A 58 5.73 12.43 3.68
CA VAL A 58 5.75 13.82 4.19
C VAL A 58 4.44 14.14 4.90
N THR A 59 3.30 13.78 4.30
CA THR A 59 1.97 13.99 4.88
C THR A 59 1.82 13.28 6.23
N GLU A 60 2.12 11.98 6.31
CA GLU A 60 2.00 11.18 7.53
C GLU A 60 2.92 11.70 8.64
N ASN A 61 4.16 12.08 8.31
CA ASN A 61 5.06 12.67 9.31
C ASN A 61 4.56 14.02 9.83
N ILE A 62 3.89 14.83 9.00
CA ILE A 62 3.23 16.07 9.44
C ILE A 62 2.03 15.77 10.35
N LEU A 63 1.20 14.78 9.98
CA LEU A 63 0.05 14.35 10.80
C LEU A 63 0.50 13.80 12.16
N ASN A 64 1.59 13.02 12.18
CA ASN A 64 2.21 12.44 13.38
C ASN A 64 3.06 13.45 14.17
N LYS A 65 3.04 14.73 13.79
CA LYS A 65 3.74 15.83 14.47
C LYS A 65 5.26 15.64 14.57
N ASN A 66 5.86 15.01 13.57
CA ASN A 66 7.31 14.91 13.49
C ASN A 66 7.92 16.30 13.34
N SER A 67 8.80 16.68 14.28
CA SER A 67 9.38 18.02 14.36
C SER A 67 10.18 18.39 13.11
N ASP A 68 10.79 17.43 12.43
CA ASP A 68 11.65 17.72 11.28
C ASP A 68 10.83 18.05 10.03
N TYR A 69 9.67 17.41 9.89
CA TYR A 69 8.76 17.68 8.78
C TYR A 69 7.90 18.92 9.03
N ILE A 70 7.53 19.21 10.28
CA ILE A 70 6.80 20.44 10.63
C ILE A 70 7.63 21.69 10.29
N LYS A 71 8.95 21.67 10.48
CA LYS A 71 9.86 22.79 10.14
C LYS A 71 9.91 23.10 8.64
N LEU A 72 9.43 22.20 7.79
CA LEU A 72 9.37 22.40 6.34
C LEU A 72 8.18 23.26 5.93
N ILE A 73 7.16 23.37 6.79
CA ILE A 73 5.95 24.13 6.50
C ILE A 73 6.30 25.63 6.47
N PRO A 74 6.01 26.35 5.38
CA PRO A 74 6.24 27.79 5.29
C PRO A 74 5.50 28.57 6.38
N ASP A 75 6.18 29.58 6.96
CA ASP A 75 5.53 30.56 7.82
C ASP A 75 4.71 31.55 6.96
N GLY A 76 3.38 31.44 6.99
CA GLY A 76 2.44 32.34 6.30
C GLY A 76 1.93 31.83 4.96
N THR A 77 1.32 32.69 4.14
CA THR A 77 0.73 32.34 2.82
C THR A 77 1.78 32.19 1.71
N ASN A 78 2.94 31.62 2.05
CA ASN A 78 4.09 31.50 1.17
C ASN A 78 4.26 30.05 0.70
N SER A 79 4.98 29.87 -0.41
CA SER A 79 5.37 28.55 -0.90
C SER A 79 6.87 28.33 -0.67
N VAL A 80 7.23 27.14 -0.22
CA VAL A 80 8.59 26.62 -0.21
C VAL A 80 8.69 25.61 -1.35
N THR A 81 9.62 25.85 -2.27
CA THR A 81 9.90 24.96 -3.40
C THR A 81 11.34 24.51 -3.28
N THR A 82 11.58 23.19 -3.38
CA THR A 82 12.92 22.62 -3.43
C THR A 82 13.06 21.65 -4.59
N THR A 83 14.22 21.70 -5.25
CA THR A 83 14.71 20.61 -6.10
C THR A 83 15.64 19.79 -5.21
N ILE A 84 15.55 18.45 -5.17
CA ILE A 84 16.43 17.66 -4.27
C ILE A 84 17.93 17.79 -4.64
N ASN A 85 18.26 18.29 -5.84
CA ASN A 85 19.62 18.64 -6.22
C ASN A 85 20.08 20.04 -5.75
N ASP A 86 19.16 20.86 -5.25
CA ASP A 86 19.47 22.14 -4.62
C ASP A 86 19.61 21.92 -3.11
N VAL A 87 20.83 22.03 -2.58
CA VAL A 87 21.00 22.35 -1.16
C VAL A 87 20.47 23.77 -0.98
N VAL A 88 19.19 23.90 -0.64
CA VAL A 88 18.51 25.19 -0.51
C VAL A 88 19.16 25.96 0.64
N ASN A 89 20.00 26.96 0.29
CA ASN A 89 20.45 28.12 1.05
C ASN A 89 20.02 28.16 2.55
N GLY A 90 20.51 27.20 3.33
CA GLY A 90 20.53 27.21 4.79
C GLY A 90 19.22 27.29 5.58
N LYS A 91 18.01 27.09 5.00
CA LYS A 91 16.76 27.28 5.78
C LYS A 91 15.82 26.07 5.90
N HIS A 92 15.81 25.15 4.93
CA HIS A 92 14.98 23.93 4.99
C HIS A 92 15.76 22.73 4.42
N THR A 93 16.27 21.87 5.29
CA THR A 93 16.89 20.60 4.90
C THR A 93 15.83 19.51 4.93
N PHE A 94 15.51 18.95 3.78
CA PHE A 94 14.55 17.86 3.68
C PHE A 94 15.18 16.54 4.15
N PRO A 95 14.44 15.64 4.82
CA PRO A 95 14.98 14.38 5.31
C PRO A 95 15.58 13.51 4.18
N GLU A 96 16.73 12.88 4.46
CA GLU A 96 17.42 12.00 3.49
C GLU A 96 16.57 10.78 3.06
N ALA A 97 15.52 10.46 3.82
CA ALA A 97 14.62 9.33 3.59
C ALA A 97 13.64 9.50 2.41
N LEU A 98 13.61 10.65 1.73
CA LEU A 98 12.61 10.99 0.69
C LEU A 98 12.84 10.33 -0.69
N GLY A 99 13.80 9.41 -0.83
CA GLY A 99 14.02 8.65 -2.07
C GLY A 99 14.41 9.51 -3.29
N LYS A 100 14.17 9.01 -4.51
CA LYS A 100 14.51 9.71 -5.77
C LYS A 100 13.40 10.67 -6.19
N LEU A 101 13.45 11.89 -5.67
CA LEU A 101 12.50 12.96 -6.02
C LEU A 101 13.17 14.02 -6.88
N LYS A 102 12.44 14.57 -7.86
CA LYS A 102 12.91 15.69 -8.68
C LYS A 102 12.62 17.02 -7.99
N LEU A 103 11.38 17.22 -7.54
CA LEU A 103 10.91 18.47 -6.96
C LEU A 103 9.93 18.19 -5.81
N LEU A 104 10.02 18.94 -4.73
CA LEU A 104 9.02 19.00 -3.66
C LEU A 104 8.58 20.43 -3.43
N THR A 105 7.28 20.65 -3.35
CA THR A 105 6.69 21.97 -3.09
C THR A 105 5.74 21.87 -1.92
N LEU A 106 5.88 22.76 -0.94
CA LEU A 106 4.94 22.94 0.16
C LEU A 106 4.37 24.36 0.06
N SER A 107 3.07 24.46 -0.13
CA SER A 107 2.37 25.74 -0.27
C SER A 107 1.35 25.90 0.82
N VAL A 108 1.41 27.00 1.54
CA VAL A 108 0.43 27.33 2.57
C VAL A 108 -0.47 28.45 2.08
N SER A 109 -1.76 28.32 2.34
CA SER A 109 -2.75 29.37 2.10
C SER A 109 -3.72 29.45 3.26
N THR A 110 -4.44 30.56 3.37
CA THR A 110 -5.45 30.76 4.40
C THR A 110 -6.76 31.13 3.73
N LYS A 111 -7.85 30.52 4.18
CA LYS A 111 -9.18 30.77 3.61
C LYS A 111 -10.24 30.70 4.71
N THR A 112 -11.16 31.66 4.68
CA THR A 112 -12.37 31.64 5.48
C THR A 112 -13.45 30.84 4.76
N VAL A 113 -14.02 29.85 5.46
CA VAL A 113 -15.15 29.04 5.00
C VAL A 113 -16.21 29.11 6.09
N ASP A 114 -17.39 29.63 5.76
CA ASP A 114 -18.53 29.77 6.69
C ASP A 114 -18.16 30.46 8.02
N ASP A 115 -17.54 31.64 7.92
CA ASP A 115 -17.04 32.44 9.05
C ASP A 115 -15.97 31.78 9.93
N VAL A 116 -15.41 30.64 9.49
CA VAL A 116 -14.32 29.92 10.15
C VAL A 116 -13.05 30.00 9.30
N GLU A 117 -11.95 30.44 9.91
CA GLU A 117 -10.67 30.60 9.24
C GLU A 117 -9.84 29.30 9.31
N TYR A 118 -9.41 28.82 8.14
CA TYR A 118 -8.59 27.63 7.98
C TYR A 118 -7.25 27.95 7.33
N VAL A 119 -6.22 27.23 7.76
CA VAL A 119 -4.95 27.16 7.05
C VAL A 119 -4.94 25.88 6.22
N PHE A 120 -4.67 26.01 4.92
CA PHE A 120 -4.50 24.91 3.98
C PHE A 120 -3.03 24.73 3.66
N LEU A 121 -2.56 23.49 3.64
CA LEU A 121 -1.23 23.10 3.23
C LEU A 121 -1.35 22.13 2.05
N THR A 122 -0.75 22.50 0.93
CA THR A 122 -0.61 21.63 -0.25
C THR A 122 0.83 21.15 -0.33
N ILE A 123 1.02 19.84 -0.36
CA ILE A 123 2.32 19.18 -0.51
C ILE A 123 2.34 18.52 -1.89
N SER A 124 3.27 18.90 -2.77
CA SER A 124 3.36 18.37 -4.14
C SER A 124 4.74 17.80 -4.41
N GLY A 125 4.81 16.49 -4.70
CA GLY A 125 6.04 15.77 -5.05
C GLY A 125 6.05 15.38 -6.52
N THR A 126 7.13 15.73 -7.23
CA THR A 126 7.35 15.35 -8.62
C THR A 126 8.51 14.37 -8.74
N VAL A 127 8.27 13.21 -9.35
CA VAL A 127 9.29 12.18 -9.64
C VAL A 127 9.43 11.99 -11.14
N THR A 128 10.66 11.74 -11.59
CA THR A 128 10.94 11.27 -12.96
C THR A 128 11.51 9.86 -12.92
N TYR A 129 10.85 8.91 -13.60
CA TYR A 129 11.31 7.54 -13.79
C TYR A 129 11.32 7.19 -15.28
N ALA A 130 12.48 6.73 -15.78
CA ALA A 130 12.72 6.35 -17.19
C ALA A 130 12.02 7.30 -18.22
N SER A 131 12.23 8.61 -18.06
CA SER A 131 11.71 9.69 -18.90
C SER A 131 10.22 10.07 -18.72
N LYS A 132 9.46 9.37 -17.88
CA LYS A 132 8.11 9.79 -17.47
C LYS A 132 8.18 10.59 -16.19
N THR A 133 7.42 11.68 -16.12
CA THR A 133 7.33 12.55 -14.95
C THR A 133 5.91 12.52 -14.42
N CYS A 134 5.75 12.28 -13.11
CA CYS A 134 4.47 12.31 -12.42
C CYS A 134 4.55 13.28 -11.25
N THR A 135 3.46 14.00 -10.98
CA THR A 135 3.32 14.91 -9.83
C THR A 135 2.09 14.52 -9.03
N ILE A 136 2.32 14.16 -7.78
CA ILE A 136 1.27 13.88 -6.80
C ILE A 136 1.22 15.02 -5.81
N SER A 137 0.01 15.37 -5.38
CA SER A 137 -0.25 16.40 -4.39
C SER A 137 -1.15 15.87 -3.28
N ALA A 138 -1.00 16.43 -2.08
CA ALA A 138 -1.87 16.22 -0.94
C ALA A 138 -2.30 17.56 -0.35
N ASP A 139 -3.60 17.71 -0.07
CA ASP A 139 -4.13 18.88 0.62
C ASP A 139 -4.46 18.53 2.07
N LEU A 140 -3.96 19.33 3.01
CA LEU A 140 -4.26 19.26 4.42
C LEU A 140 -4.92 20.57 4.86
N LYS A 141 -5.75 20.52 5.90
CA LYS A 141 -6.29 21.71 6.57
C LYS A 141 -6.08 21.65 8.07
N ARG A 142 -6.02 22.83 8.69
CA ARG A 142 -6.17 23.01 10.13
C ARG A 142 -6.97 24.27 10.43
N LEU A 143 -7.58 24.33 11.61
CA LEU A 143 -8.22 25.54 12.11
C LEU A 143 -7.16 26.55 12.56
N VAL A 144 -7.40 27.85 12.30
CA VAL A 144 -6.50 28.92 12.77
C VAL A 144 -6.51 29.02 14.30
N THR A 145 -7.67 28.80 14.92
CA THR A 145 -7.91 28.99 16.36
C THR A 145 -7.55 27.78 17.23
N GLU A 146 -7.13 26.66 16.64
CA GLU A 146 -6.72 25.48 17.40
C GLU A 146 -5.38 25.71 18.13
N SER A 147 -5.41 25.56 19.46
CA SER A 147 -4.24 25.62 20.33
C SER A 147 -3.23 24.51 20.02
N ASN A 148 -3.73 23.33 19.65
CA ASN A 148 -2.96 22.23 19.10
C ASN A 148 -3.12 22.25 17.59
N LYS A 149 -2.15 22.80 16.85
CA LYS A 149 -2.13 22.96 15.38
C LYS A 149 -2.23 21.61 14.63
N ASN A 150 -3.34 20.91 14.76
CA ASN A 150 -3.54 19.56 14.23
C ASN A 150 -3.93 19.67 12.76
N TRP A 151 -3.16 19.01 11.90
CA TRP A 151 -3.48 18.92 10.49
C TRP A 151 -4.42 17.74 10.24
N THR A 152 -5.35 17.93 9.32
CA THR A 152 -6.23 16.88 8.81
C THR A 152 -6.04 16.77 7.31
N LEU A 153 -5.75 15.56 6.84
CA LEU A 153 -5.71 15.26 5.40
C LEU A 153 -7.10 15.44 4.79
N ILE A 154 -7.17 16.16 3.68
CA ILE A 154 -8.39 16.29 2.87
C ILE A 154 -8.37 15.25 1.76
N LYS A 155 -7.30 15.24 0.94
CA LYS A 155 -7.22 14.40 -0.26
C LYS A 155 -5.82 14.29 -0.83
N TYR A 156 -5.62 13.26 -1.65
CA TYR A 156 -4.51 13.14 -2.60
C TYR A 156 -5.01 13.37 -4.03
N TYR A 157 -4.15 13.86 -4.92
CA TYR A 157 -4.51 14.11 -6.32
C TYR A 157 -3.28 14.15 -7.24
N GLU A 158 -3.45 13.77 -8.51
CA GLU A 158 -2.42 13.83 -9.54
C GLU A 158 -2.69 15.03 -10.45
N GLY A 159 -1.77 16.00 -10.50
CA GLY A 159 -1.98 17.23 -11.27
C GLY A 159 -3.25 17.99 -10.84
N SER A 160 -4.28 18.04 -11.69
CA SER A 160 -5.60 18.63 -11.37
C SER A 160 -6.70 17.59 -11.11
N LYS A 161 -6.36 16.29 -11.13
CA LYS A 161 -7.31 15.19 -10.98
C LYS A 161 -7.27 14.63 -9.56
N GLU A 162 -8.38 14.72 -8.85
CA GLU A 162 -8.54 14.09 -7.54
C GLU A 162 -8.30 12.57 -7.64
N VAL A 163 -7.39 12.06 -6.80
CA VAL A 163 -7.07 10.65 -6.74
C VAL A 163 -7.89 10.08 -5.61
N GLN A 164 -8.96 9.36 -5.95
CA GLN A 164 -9.52 8.40 -5.01
C GLN A 164 -8.49 7.30 -4.79
N LEU A 165 -8.16 7.03 -3.53
CA LEU A 165 -7.37 5.83 -3.22
C LEU A 165 -8.15 4.62 -3.74
N PRO A 166 -7.49 3.67 -4.44
CA PRO A 166 -8.14 2.42 -4.79
C PRO A 166 -8.76 1.79 -3.55
N TYR A 167 -9.95 1.19 -3.70
CA TYR A 167 -10.76 0.70 -2.59
C TYR A 167 -9.96 -0.20 -1.65
N ASN A 168 -9.11 -1.08 -2.19
CA ASN A 168 -8.30 -1.98 -1.38
C ASN A 168 -7.24 -1.26 -0.56
N ILE A 169 -6.63 -0.19 -1.08
CA ILE A 169 -5.67 0.62 -0.33
C ILE A 169 -6.39 1.32 0.83
N GLN A 170 -7.54 1.94 0.53
CA GLN A 170 -8.35 2.61 1.55
C GLN A 170 -8.77 1.62 2.64
N THR A 171 -9.22 0.42 2.26
CA THR A 171 -9.62 -0.65 3.19
C THR A 171 -8.46 -1.08 4.10
N GLY A 172 -7.26 -1.25 3.56
CA GLY A 172 -6.06 -1.59 4.35
C GLY A 172 -5.72 -0.49 5.35
N LYS A 173 -5.76 0.77 4.90
CA LYS A 173 -5.51 1.93 5.75
C LYS A 173 -6.54 2.08 6.87
N ASP A 174 -7.84 2.01 6.55
CA ASP A 174 -8.91 2.12 7.54
C ASP A 174 -8.83 1.00 8.58
N THR A 175 -8.46 -0.21 8.14
CA THR A 175 -8.21 -1.34 9.04
C THR A 175 -7.05 -1.04 9.99
N TYR A 176 -5.95 -0.45 9.50
CA TYR A 176 -4.79 -0.08 10.32
C TYR A 176 -5.11 1.04 11.31
N ASP A 177 -5.78 2.09 10.85
CA ASP A 177 -6.12 3.23 11.70
C ASP A 177 -7.11 2.83 12.79
N SER A 178 -8.02 1.89 12.50
CA SER A 178 -9.01 1.41 13.48
C SER A 178 -8.39 0.78 14.72
N ILE A 179 -7.15 0.29 14.63
CA ILE A 179 -6.48 -0.41 15.72
C ILE A 179 -5.47 0.43 16.48
N ASP A 180 -5.26 1.70 16.11
CA ASP A 180 -4.19 2.56 16.65
C ASP A 180 -4.18 2.61 18.19
N THR A 181 -5.36 2.79 18.78
CA THR A 181 -5.54 2.84 20.24
C THR A 181 -5.11 1.53 20.92
N ILE A 182 -5.59 0.37 20.45
CA ILE A 182 -5.25 -0.91 21.09
C ILE A 182 -3.81 -1.33 20.79
N PHE A 183 -3.27 -0.94 19.63
CA PHE A 183 -1.87 -1.18 19.30
C PHE A 183 -0.96 -0.36 20.22
N THR A 184 -1.36 0.87 20.57
CA THR A 184 -0.67 1.69 21.58
C THR A 184 -0.66 1.01 22.96
N TYR A 185 -1.79 0.44 23.41
CA TYR A 185 -1.82 -0.31 24.67
C TYR A 185 -0.93 -1.54 24.63
N PHE A 186 -0.97 -2.30 23.54
CA PHE A 186 -0.10 -3.46 23.32
C PHE A 186 1.38 -3.06 23.35
N LYS A 187 1.73 -1.95 22.67
CA LYS A 187 3.10 -1.45 22.61
C LYS A 187 3.64 -1.01 23.97
N ASN A 188 2.79 -0.38 24.78
CA ASN A 188 3.15 0.09 26.11
C ASN A 188 3.02 -0.98 27.21
N GLY A 189 2.49 -2.16 26.88
CA GLY A 189 2.15 -3.19 27.86
C GLY A 189 1.06 -2.77 28.85
N ASP A 190 0.19 -1.81 28.48
CA ASP A 190 -0.86 -1.27 29.34
C ASP A 190 -2.06 -2.21 29.45
N LYS A 191 -1.89 -3.25 30.26
CA LYS A 191 -2.94 -4.26 30.49
C LYS A 191 -4.18 -3.67 31.14
N ALA A 192 -4.03 -2.63 31.98
CA ALA A 192 -5.15 -2.05 32.70
C ALA A 192 -6.12 -1.37 31.72
N ALA A 193 -5.59 -0.55 30.81
CA ALA A 193 -6.38 0.09 29.76
C ALA A 193 -7.06 -0.94 28.84
N MET A 194 -6.32 -1.97 28.39
CA MET A 194 -6.90 -3.00 27.52
C MET A 194 -7.99 -3.82 28.23
N GLN A 195 -7.83 -4.13 29.52
CA GLN A 195 -8.86 -4.82 30.31
C GLN A 195 -10.11 -3.96 30.52
N GLU A 196 -9.94 -2.64 30.63
CA GLU A 196 -11.08 -1.72 30.68
C GLU A 196 -11.87 -1.74 29.37
N GLU A 197 -11.17 -1.73 28.23
CA GLU A 197 -11.80 -1.86 26.91
C GLU A 197 -12.57 -3.17 26.76
N TYR A 198 -11.96 -4.30 27.15
CA TYR A 198 -12.68 -5.58 27.16
C TYR A 198 -13.94 -5.54 28.01
N LYS A 199 -13.89 -4.93 29.21
CA LYS A 199 -15.05 -4.81 30.11
C LYS A 199 -16.16 -3.96 29.53
N LYS A 200 -15.84 -2.82 28.90
CA LYS A 200 -16.81 -1.94 28.22
C LYS A 200 -17.65 -2.70 27.19
N HIS A 201 -17.05 -3.68 26.54
CA HIS A 201 -17.67 -4.47 25.48
C HIS A 201 -18.09 -5.89 25.90
N GLY A 202 -18.11 -6.19 27.21
CA GLY A 202 -18.60 -7.47 27.73
C GLY A 202 -17.72 -8.68 27.41
N ILE A 203 -16.45 -8.46 27.08
CA ILE A 203 -15.50 -9.52 26.74
C ILE A 203 -14.73 -9.94 28.00
N SER A 204 -14.83 -11.22 28.38
CA SER A 204 -14.12 -11.76 29.55
C SER A 204 -12.70 -12.23 29.19
N VAL A 205 -11.69 -11.63 29.83
CA VAL A 205 -10.28 -11.94 29.63
C VAL A 205 -9.55 -11.98 30.97
N THR A 206 -8.80 -13.06 31.23
CA THR A 206 -7.89 -13.17 32.37
C THR A 206 -6.60 -12.41 32.10
N ASP A 207 -5.89 -11.93 33.14
CA ASP A 207 -4.69 -11.10 32.98
C ASP A 207 -3.59 -11.70 32.07
N GLY A 208 -3.39 -13.02 32.15
CA GLY A 208 -2.43 -13.74 31.29
C GLY A 208 -2.80 -13.78 29.80
N LEU A 209 -4.02 -13.39 29.44
CA LEU A 209 -4.55 -13.41 28.08
C LEU A 209 -4.87 -12.01 27.54
N THR A 210 -4.60 -10.94 28.29
CA THR A 210 -4.96 -9.56 27.91
C THR A 210 -4.39 -9.14 26.55
N PHE A 211 -3.16 -9.55 26.25
CA PHE A 211 -2.51 -9.30 24.96
C PHE A 211 -2.33 -10.56 24.13
N ASN A 212 -3.11 -11.61 24.43
CA ASN A 212 -3.13 -12.78 23.58
C ASN A 212 -3.78 -12.41 22.22
N ASN A 213 -3.12 -12.79 21.13
CA ASN A 213 -3.54 -12.45 19.78
C ASN A 213 -4.99 -12.88 19.47
N ASP A 214 -5.43 -14.05 19.92
CA ASP A 214 -6.81 -14.51 19.68
C ASP A 214 -7.83 -13.63 20.41
N LYS A 215 -7.50 -13.18 21.62
CA LYS A 215 -8.36 -12.26 22.38
C LYS A 215 -8.40 -10.87 21.76
N LEU A 216 -7.28 -10.37 21.25
CA LEU A 216 -7.23 -9.09 20.54
C LEU A 216 -8.05 -9.16 19.25
N ARG A 217 -7.93 -10.24 18.48
CA ARG A 217 -8.71 -10.47 17.25
C ARG A 217 -10.21 -10.54 17.51
N ILE A 218 -10.64 -11.21 18.59
CA ILE A 218 -12.06 -11.23 18.99
C ILE A 218 -12.57 -9.81 19.24
N TYR A 219 -11.84 -9.00 19.98
CA TYR A 219 -12.21 -7.60 20.23
C TYR A 219 -12.29 -6.81 18.93
N ILE A 220 -11.27 -6.88 18.08
CA ILE A 220 -11.26 -6.15 16.81
C ILE A 220 -12.45 -6.55 15.94
N TYR A 221 -12.68 -7.85 15.79
CA TYR A 221 -13.77 -8.36 14.97
C TYR A 221 -15.14 -7.91 15.50
N GLN A 222 -15.39 -8.07 16.81
CA GLN A 222 -16.69 -7.76 17.40
C GLN A 222 -16.95 -6.26 17.58
N VAL A 223 -15.92 -5.52 17.98
CA VAL A 223 -16.06 -4.13 18.43
C VAL A 223 -15.67 -3.14 17.33
N LEU A 224 -14.53 -3.34 16.67
CA LEU A 224 -14.02 -2.37 15.68
C LEU A 224 -14.57 -2.64 14.28
N MET A 225 -14.83 -3.91 13.96
CA MET A 225 -15.33 -4.35 12.66
C MET A 225 -16.82 -4.72 12.68
N ASN A 226 -17.52 -4.52 13.80
CA ASN A 226 -18.96 -4.81 13.95
C ASN A 226 -19.37 -6.23 13.51
N GLY A 227 -18.50 -7.23 13.70
CA GLY A 227 -18.75 -8.62 13.34
C GLY A 227 -18.60 -8.96 11.86
N SER A 228 -17.98 -8.11 11.04
CA SER A 228 -17.70 -8.44 9.63
C SER A 228 -16.34 -7.90 9.21
N SER A 229 -15.43 -8.80 8.83
CA SER A 229 -14.12 -8.40 8.32
C SER A 229 -14.28 -7.67 6.98
N PRO A 230 -13.50 -6.60 6.72
CA PRO A 230 -13.59 -5.86 5.47
C PRO A 230 -13.32 -6.73 4.25
N LYS A 231 -14.20 -6.68 3.26
CA LYS A 231 -14.05 -7.39 1.99
C LYS A 231 -13.07 -6.62 1.11
N LEU A 232 -12.19 -7.34 0.42
CA LEU A 232 -11.38 -6.74 -0.63
C LEU A 232 -12.08 -6.83 -1.99
N ASN A 233 -11.93 -5.79 -2.80
CA ASN A 233 -12.36 -5.75 -4.18
C ASN A 233 -11.38 -6.57 -5.03
N MET A 234 -11.77 -7.77 -5.42
CA MET A 234 -10.89 -8.68 -6.14
C MET A 234 -10.58 -8.23 -7.57
N ASP A 235 -11.46 -7.41 -8.17
CA ASP A 235 -11.24 -6.82 -9.49
C ASP A 235 -10.08 -5.82 -9.51
N GLU A 236 -9.74 -5.29 -8.33
CA GLU A 236 -8.61 -4.39 -8.18
C GLU A 236 -7.29 -5.15 -8.10
N PHE A 237 -7.23 -6.47 -7.96
CA PHE A 237 -5.95 -7.18 -7.92
C PHE A 237 -5.62 -7.89 -9.23
N ASN A 238 -4.32 -8.01 -9.52
CA ASN A 238 -3.82 -8.86 -10.61
C ASN A 238 -3.29 -10.20 -10.06
N LEU A 239 -4.17 -10.93 -9.38
CA LEU A 239 -3.85 -12.20 -8.73
C LEU A 239 -3.64 -13.35 -9.72
N PRO A 240 -2.86 -14.39 -9.35
CA PRO A 240 -2.79 -15.62 -10.12
C PRO A 240 -4.17 -16.24 -10.36
N LYS A 241 -4.35 -16.88 -11.52
CA LYS A 241 -5.61 -17.56 -11.89
C LYS A 241 -6.13 -18.56 -10.85
N SER A 242 -5.24 -19.13 -10.02
CA SER A 242 -5.61 -20.04 -8.93
C SER A 242 -6.47 -19.38 -7.85
N LEU A 243 -6.49 -18.05 -7.78
CA LEU A 243 -7.29 -17.26 -6.85
C LEU A 243 -8.47 -16.55 -7.54
N ALA A 244 -8.65 -16.77 -8.85
CA ALA A 244 -9.76 -16.20 -9.59
C ALA A 244 -11.10 -16.70 -9.00
N GLY A 245 -11.99 -15.77 -8.65
CA GLY A 245 -13.30 -16.06 -8.05
C GLY A 245 -13.28 -16.30 -6.53
N SER A 246 -12.13 -16.20 -5.86
CA SER A 246 -12.05 -16.21 -4.39
C SER A 246 -12.43 -14.84 -3.83
N GLN A 247 -13.14 -14.79 -2.70
CA GLN A 247 -13.32 -13.55 -1.93
C GLN A 247 -12.29 -13.49 -0.82
N LEU A 248 -11.59 -12.36 -0.67
CA LEU A 248 -10.64 -12.13 0.41
C LEU A 248 -11.16 -11.12 1.42
N TYR A 249 -10.77 -11.30 2.68
CA TYR A 249 -11.17 -10.50 3.82
C TYR A 249 -9.95 -10.03 4.61
N ALA A 250 -9.91 -8.76 4.98
CA ALA A 250 -8.84 -8.17 5.76
C ALA A 250 -8.98 -8.55 7.25
N HIS A 251 -7.86 -8.90 7.87
CA HIS A 251 -7.73 -9.31 9.26
C HIS A 251 -6.51 -8.64 9.89
N VAL A 252 -6.51 -8.60 11.22
CA VAL A 252 -5.43 -8.03 12.02
C VAL A 252 -4.76 -9.13 12.84
N MET A 253 -3.45 -9.06 12.98
CA MET A 253 -2.69 -9.89 13.92
C MET A 253 -1.66 -9.06 14.67
N PHE A 254 -1.51 -9.32 15.96
CA PHE A 254 -0.45 -8.78 16.81
C PHE A 254 0.62 -9.83 17.06
N GLY A 255 1.85 -9.38 17.14
CA GLY A 255 3.00 -10.21 17.48
C GLY A 255 4.11 -9.40 18.13
N VAL A 256 5.20 -10.09 18.47
CA VAL A 256 6.42 -9.46 18.98
C VAL A 256 7.59 -10.00 18.16
N VAL A 257 8.28 -9.15 17.42
CA VAL A 257 9.47 -9.50 16.63
C VAL A 257 10.67 -8.83 17.29
N ASP A 258 11.70 -9.60 17.65
CA ASP A 258 12.88 -9.07 18.36
C ASP A 258 12.62 -8.29 19.66
N GLY A 259 11.49 -8.56 20.31
CA GLY A 259 11.08 -7.82 21.52
C GLY A 259 10.27 -6.57 21.21
N GLU A 260 10.12 -6.20 19.94
CA GLU A 260 9.31 -5.08 19.48
C GLU A 260 7.87 -5.53 19.14
N PRO A 261 6.86 -4.86 19.72
CA PRO A 261 5.45 -5.03 19.36
C PRO A 261 5.19 -4.70 17.89
N VAL A 262 4.60 -5.64 17.15
CA VAL A 262 4.25 -5.47 15.74
C VAL A 262 2.78 -5.81 15.48
N CYS A 263 2.23 -5.23 14.42
CA CYS A 263 0.90 -5.54 13.92
C CYS A 263 0.93 -5.76 12.42
N PHE A 264 0.17 -6.76 11.95
CA PHE A 264 0.03 -7.12 10.54
C PHE A 264 -1.42 -7.02 10.12
N ILE A 265 -1.64 -6.44 8.95
CA ILE A 265 -2.90 -6.55 8.23
C ILE A 265 -2.71 -7.56 7.12
N TYR A 266 -3.58 -8.56 7.08
CA TYR A 266 -3.46 -9.65 6.13
C TYR A 266 -4.82 -10.06 5.60
N ALA A 267 -4.85 -10.69 4.43
CA ALA A 267 -6.08 -11.17 3.83
C ALA A 267 -6.10 -12.70 3.71
N THR A 268 -7.26 -13.28 4.02
CA THR A 268 -7.55 -14.71 3.82
C THR A 268 -8.90 -14.89 3.15
N ALA A 269 -9.21 -16.11 2.72
CA ALA A 269 -10.51 -16.45 2.14
C ALA A 269 -11.63 -16.57 3.19
N THR A 270 -11.30 -16.45 4.47
CA THR A 270 -12.24 -16.65 5.57
C THR A 270 -12.72 -15.31 6.12
N GLU A 271 -14.03 -15.10 6.22
CA GLU A 271 -14.61 -13.84 6.72
C GLU A 271 -14.47 -13.67 8.23
N SER A 272 -14.53 -14.76 9.01
CA SER A 272 -14.56 -14.64 10.46
C SER A 272 -13.19 -14.27 11.02
N GLY A 273 -13.13 -13.16 11.77
CA GLY A 273 -11.94 -12.72 12.49
C GLY A 273 -11.52 -13.65 13.65
N ALA A 274 -12.33 -14.67 13.97
CA ALA A 274 -12.04 -15.66 15.00
C ALA A 274 -11.34 -16.93 14.47
N VAL A 275 -11.03 -17.01 13.17
CA VAL A 275 -10.52 -18.26 12.59
C VAL A 275 -9.01 -18.38 12.78
N SER A 276 -8.58 -19.59 13.13
CA SER A 276 -7.20 -20.09 13.18
C SER A 276 -6.52 -20.19 11.80
N ASP A 277 -6.97 -19.39 10.82
CA ASP A 277 -6.38 -19.35 9.49
C ASP A 277 -5.24 -18.33 9.47
N TRP A 278 -4.08 -18.82 9.87
CA TRP A 278 -2.83 -18.06 9.94
C TRP A 278 -2.06 -18.09 8.62
N LYS A 279 -2.72 -18.39 7.50
CA LYS A 279 -2.10 -18.51 6.18
C LYS A 279 -2.48 -17.28 5.33
N PRO A 280 -1.74 -16.17 5.45
CA PRO A 280 -2.05 -14.98 4.66
C PRO A 280 -1.89 -15.27 3.16
N ILE A 281 -2.82 -14.77 2.37
CA ILE A 281 -2.73 -14.74 0.91
C ILE A 281 -2.14 -13.39 0.48
N LEU A 282 -2.62 -12.32 1.11
CA LEU A 282 -2.09 -10.96 0.95
C LEU A 282 -1.67 -10.40 2.32
N VAL A 283 -0.71 -9.48 2.31
CA VAL A 283 -0.33 -8.67 3.47
C VAL A 283 -0.32 -7.21 3.06
N PHE A 284 -0.92 -6.35 3.88
CA PHE A 284 -0.89 -4.90 3.69
C PHE A 284 0.24 -4.29 4.49
N ASP A 285 1.08 -3.51 3.81
CA ASP A 285 2.11 -2.69 4.45
C ASP A 285 1.56 -1.27 4.64
N PRO A 286 1.40 -0.79 5.89
CA PRO A 286 0.92 0.56 6.16
C PRO A 286 1.91 1.65 5.73
N ILE A 287 3.21 1.34 5.64
CA ILE A 287 4.26 2.31 5.27
C ILE A 287 4.24 2.56 3.77
N THR A 288 4.20 1.49 2.97
CA THR A 288 4.16 1.62 1.50
C THR A 288 2.74 1.77 0.98
N GLN A 289 1.72 1.46 1.79
CA GLN A 289 0.30 1.43 1.43
C GLN A 289 -0.02 0.46 0.28
N HIS A 290 0.66 -0.69 0.26
CA HIS A 290 0.45 -1.73 -0.76
C HIS A 290 0.02 -3.05 -0.14
N TRP A 291 -0.78 -3.79 -0.91
CA TRP A 291 -1.01 -5.19 -0.68
C TRP A 291 0.04 -5.99 -1.45
N TYR A 292 0.70 -6.89 -0.74
CA TYR A 292 1.72 -7.76 -1.28
C TYR A 292 1.17 -9.18 -1.36
N PHE A 293 1.45 -9.86 -2.47
CA PHE A 293 0.99 -11.22 -2.75
C PHE A 293 2.07 -12.26 -2.58
N ARG A 294 1.75 -13.36 -1.90
CA ARG A 294 2.72 -14.40 -1.55
C ARG A 294 3.13 -15.18 -2.79
N VAL A 295 4.40 -15.12 -3.17
CA VAL A 295 4.96 -15.95 -4.23
C VAL A 295 5.71 -17.12 -3.62
N ASN A 296 5.23 -18.32 -3.88
CA ASN A 296 5.80 -19.55 -3.32
C ASN A 296 7.17 -19.82 -3.99
N GLN A 297 8.28 -19.82 -3.25
CA GLN A 297 9.61 -20.02 -3.86
C GLN A 297 10.00 -21.49 -4.14
N TRP A 298 9.36 -22.53 -3.58
CA TRP A 298 9.97 -23.88 -3.65
C TRP A 298 9.03 -25.11 -3.70
N GLY A 299 7.86 -25.05 -4.30
CA GLY A 299 7.10 -26.27 -4.67
C GLY A 299 6.70 -27.23 -3.52
N ASN A 300 6.95 -26.89 -2.26
CA ASN A 300 6.50 -27.62 -1.08
C ASN A 300 5.40 -26.83 -0.37
N ASN A 301 4.39 -27.56 0.11
CA ASN A 301 3.22 -27.04 0.83
C ASN A 301 3.52 -26.62 2.28
N ASP A 302 4.76 -26.23 2.60
CA ASP A 302 5.10 -25.73 3.93
C ASP A 302 4.74 -24.24 3.98
N TYR A 303 3.48 -23.99 4.35
CA TYR A 303 2.98 -22.67 4.70
C TYR A 303 3.74 -22.19 5.93
N LEU A 304 4.55 -21.12 5.81
CA LEU A 304 4.96 -20.37 7.00
C LEU A 304 3.70 -19.70 7.56
N SER A 305 3.11 -20.34 8.55
CA SER A 305 1.94 -19.82 9.24
C SER A 305 2.36 -18.61 10.08
N MET A 306 1.51 -17.59 10.15
CA MET A 306 1.71 -16.46 11.05
C MET A 306 1.80 -16.92 12.53
N ALA A 307 1.29 -18.12 12.85
CA ALA A 307 1.48 -18.77 14.16
C ALA A 307 2.97 -19.08 14.49
N GLN A 308 3.83 -19.26 13.50
CA GLN A 308 5.27 -19.46 13.71
C GLN A 308 5.99 -18.16 14.10
N LEU A 309 5.47 -16.99 13.70
CA LEU A 309 5.96 -15.68 14.18
C LEU A 309 5.68 -15.48 15.66
N ASN A 310 4.61 -16.05 16.21
CA ASN A 310 4.29 -15.92 17.64
C ASN A 310 4.99 -16.96 18.54
N SER A 311 5.59 -18.01 17.98
CA SER A 311 6.16 -19.14 18.74
C SER A 311 7.68 -19.32 18.60
N GLY A 312 8.35 -18.60 17.68
CA GLY A 312 9.80 -18.68 17.47
C GLY A 312 10.65 -17.89 18.48
N THR A 313 11.94 -18.19 18.57
CA THR A 313 12.94 -17.31 19.23
C THR A 313 13.03 -15.97 18.50
N PRO A 314 13.52 -14.88 19.12
CA PRO A 314 13.72 -13.58 18.46
C PRO A 314 14.35 -13.70 17.06
N GLU A 315 15.48 -14.40 16.95
CA GLU A 315 16.19 -14.64 15.68
C GLU A 315 15.34 -15.41 14.65
N ASN A 316 14.59 -16.42 15.08
CA ASN A 316 13.67 -17.13 14.18
C ASN A 316 12.50 -16.24 13.75
N ARG A 317 11.99 -15.34 14.60
CA ARG A 317 10.94 -14.39 14.24
C ARG A 317 11.42 -13.37 13.23
N ARG A 318 12.66 -12.90 13.36
CA ARG A 318 13.30 -12.00 12.38
C ARG A 318 13.51 -12.68 11.02
N ILE A 319 14.03 -13.91 11.03
CA ILE A 319 14.19 -14.70 9.79
C ILE A 319 12.83 -14.96 9.14
N ILE A 320 11.79 -15.27 9.92
CA ILE A 320 10.43 -15.45 9.39
C ILE A 320 9.88 -14.12 8.87
N TYR A 321 10.12 -12.99 9.55
CA TYR A 321 9.71 -11.65 9.11
C TYR A 321 10.36 -11.26 7.78
N ASP A 322 11.69 -11.39 7.68
CA ASP A 322 12.47 -11.09 6.48
C ASP A 322 12.09 -12.04 5.34
N ASN A 323 11.84 -13.33 5.63
CA ASN A 323 11.37 -14.31 4.64
C ASN A 323 9.91 -14.07 4.23
N LEU A 324 9.04 -13.62 5.14
CA LEU A 324 7.66 -13.28 4.81
C LEU A 324 7.70 -12.15 3.80
N ILE A 325 8.29 -11.02 4.17
CA ILE A 325 8.36 -9.81 3.34
C ILE A 325 9.06 -10.07 2.01
N SER A 326 10.18 -10.82 2.00
CA SER A 326 10.88 -11.17 0.75
C SER A 326 10.16 -12.22 -0.11
N SER A 327 9.22 -12.98 0.45
CA SER A 327 8.39 -13.94 -0.29
C SER A 327 7.17 -13.29 -0.96
N PHE A 328 6.82 -12.05 -0.60
CA PHE A 328 5.74 -11.36 -1.29
C PHE A 328 6.26 -10.48 -2.43
N VAL A 329 5.52 -10.48 -3.55
CA VAL A 329 5.73 -9.55 -4.65
C VAL A 329 4.64 -8.50 -4.59
N GLU A 330 5.01 -7.24 -4.85
CA GLU A 330 4.07 -6.12 -4.90
C GLU A 330 2.97 -6.41 -5.93
N GLU A 331 1.71 -6.41 -5.49
CA GLU A 331 0.60 -6.65 -6.40
C GLU A 331 -0.02 -5.35 -6.89
N ASN A 332 -0.10 -5.26 -8.21
CA ASN A 332 -0.50 -4.06 -8.87
C ASN A 332 -2.02 -3.92 -8.84
N ILE A 333 -2.53 -2.91 -8.13
CA ILE A 333 -3.95 -2.60 -8.21
C ILE A 333 -4.30 -2.20 -9.66
N ALA A 334 -5.33 -2.84 -10.23
CA ALA A 334 -5.79 -2.63 -11.59
C ALA A 334 -6.39 -1.23 -11.74
N ASP A 335 -5.74 -0.39 -12.54
CA ASP A 335 -6.34 0.86 -13.02
C ASP A 335 -7.52 0.50 -13.94
N LYS A 336 -8.76 0.64 -13.46
CA LYS A 336 -9.96 0.66 -14.33
C LYS A 336 -10.21 2.06 -14.88
#